data_AF-A0A7Z9LDF5-F1
#
_entry.id   AF-A0A7Z9LDF5-F1
#
_cell.length_a   1.000
_cell.length_b   1.000
_cell.length_c   1.000
_cell.angle_alpha   90.00
_cell.angle_beta   90.00
_cell.angle_gamma   90.00
#
_symmetry.space_group_name_H-M   'P 1'
#
loop_
_entity.id
_entity.type
_entity.pdbx_description
1 polymer ?
#
loop_
_entity_poly.entity_id
_entity_poly.type
_entity_poly.pdbx_seq_one_letter_code
_entity_poly.pdbx_strand_id
1 'polypeptide(L)'
;MSRQGDALRSLGKDANGGDSPPGGDPPLPPGRSGDRVSEDPGDPLLSFLANQPIAVVGASANPEKFGFKVLAMLIESGRRAIPVNPGEERILGIPCSPDLGTLPERW
;
A
#
# COMPACT_ATOMS: atom_id res chain seq x y z
N MET A 1 -14.21 -60.29 21.43
CA MET A 1 -13.66 -58.93 21.58
C MET A 1 -13.63 -58.27 20.22
N SER A 2 -13.98 -56.99 20.20
CA SER A 2 -14.49 -56.25 19.04
C SER A 2 -13.47 -56.00 17.92
N ARG A 3 -13.97 -56.25 16.71
CA ARG A 3 -13.97 -55.41 15.49
C ARG A 3 -12.66 -55.06 14.77
N GLN A 4 -12.82 -55.15 13.44
CA GLN A 4 -12.25 -54.29 12.39
C GLN A 4 -11.12 -54.91 11.56
N GLY A 5 -11.48 -55.36 10.36
CA GLY A 5 -10.55 -55.72 9.28
C GLY A 5 -11.34 -55.97 8.00
N ASP A 6 -11.22 -55.04 7.07
CA ASP A 6 -11.41 -55.20 5.62
C ASP A 6 -12.83 -55.36 5.04
N ALA A 7 -13.35 -54.25 4.51
CA ALA A 7 -14.23 -54.26 3.34
C ALA A 7 -14.26 -52.90 2.62
N LEU A 8 -14.45 -52.96 1.30
CA LEU A 8 -14.78 -51.91 0.30
C LEU A 8 -13.55 -51.26 -0.36
N ARG A 9 -13.17 -51.59 -1.61
CA ARG A 9 -13.93 -51.63 -2.88
C ARG A 9 -14.59 -50.29 -3.23
N SER A 10 -13.90 -49.57 -4.12
CA SER A 10 -14.42 -48.86 -5.30
C SER A 10 -14.98 -47.44 -5.20
N LEU A 11 -14.55 -46.65 -6.19
CA LEU A 11 -15.23 -45.59 -6.96
C LEU A 11 -15.27 -44.14 -6.44
N GLY A 12 -15.09 -43.24 -7.43
CA GLY A 12 -15.30 -41.78 -7.39
C GLY A 12 -13.98 -41.03 -7.11
N LYS A 13 -13.29 -40.37 -8.06
CA LYS A 13 -13.73 -39.19 -8.81
C LYS A 13 -14.72 -38.36 -8.00
N ASP A 14 -14.24 -37.22 -7.48
CA ASP A 14 -14.83 -35.89 -7.63
C ASP A 14 -14.32 -34.97 -6.51
N ALA A 15 -13.65 -33.87 -6.88
CA ALA A 15 -13.63 -32.56 -6.21
C ALA A 15 -12.36 -31.79 -6.60
N ASN A 16 -12.36 -31.23 -7.82
CA ASN A 16 -11.52 -30.06 -8.09
C ASN A 16 -12.22 -28.87 -7.44
N GLY A 17 -11.78 -28.48 -6.24
CA GLY A 17 -12.35 -27.40 -5.46
C GLY A 17 -11.24 -26.65 -4.75
N GLY A 18 -10.71 -25.65 -5.43
CA GLY A 18 -9.67 -24.75 -4.93
C GLY A 18 -9.69 -23.48 -5.74
N ASP A 19 -10.67 -22.64 -5.44
CA ASP A 19 -10.76 -21.25 -5.88
C ASP A 19 -9.45 -20.53 -5.57
N SER A 20 -8.63 -20.31 -6.60
CA SER A 20 -7.43 -19.49 -6.51
C SER A 20 -7.87 -18.04 -6.65
N PRO A 21 -7.47 -17.12 -5.75
CA PRO A 21 -7.81 -15.71 -5.90
C PRO A 21 -7.22 -15.16 -7.22
N PRO A 22 -7.92 -14.19 -7.86
CA PRO A 22 -7.61 -13.77 -9.22
C PRO A 22 -6.25 -13.08 -9.29
N GLY A 23 -5.67 -13.19 -10.49
CA GLY A 23 -4.33 -12.79 -10.85
C GLY A 23 -3.95 -11.36 -10.45
N GLY A 24 -2.64 -11.15 -10.48
CA GLY A 24 -1.99 -9.87 -10.22
C GLY A 24 -2.58 -8.72 -11.03
N ASP A 25 -2.21 -7.52 -10.60
CA ASP A 25 -2.70 -6.27 -11.14
C ASP A 25 -2.87 -6.33 -12.66
N PRO A 26 -4.04 -5.95 -13.19
CA PRO A 26 -4.25 -5.93 -14.63
C PRO A 26 -3.14 -5.11 -15.27
N PRO A 27 -2.61 -5.54 -16.43
CA PRO A 27 -1.58 -4.79 -17.12
C PRO A 27 -2.11 -3.37 -17.37
N LEU A 28 -1.29 -2.38 -17.03
CA LEU A 28 -1.62 -0.99 -17.27
C LEU A 28 -2.06 -0.82 -18.73
N PRO A 29 -3.15 -0.08 -18.99
CA PRO A 29 -3.62 0.13 -20.34
C PRO A 29 -2.49 0.74 -21.20
N PRO A 30 -2.37 0.35 -22.49
CA PRO A 30 -1.38 0.96 -23.35
C PRO A 30 -1.62 2.47 -23.42
N GLY A 31 -0.57 3.25 -23.14
CA GLY A 31 -0.63 4.71 -23.19
C GLY A 31 -1.16 5.18 -24.55
N ARG A 32 -2.08 6.15 -24.55
CA ARG A 32 -2.55 6.81 -25.76
C ARG A 32 -1.38 7.53 -26.42
N SER A 33 -1.41 7.75 -27.74
CA SER A 33 -0.30 8.37 -28.48
C SER A 33 0.08 9.81 -28.05
N GLY A 34 -0.65 10.40 -27.09
CA GLY A 34 -0.31 11.66 -26.40
C GLY A 34 0.24 11.48 -24.97
N ASP A 35 0.26 10.26 -24.43
CA ASP A 35 0.74 9.88 -23.09
C ASP A 35 2.26 9.65 -23.09
N ARG A 36 3.05 10.46 -23.82
CA ARG A 36 4.50 10.42 -23.62
C ARG A 36 4.75 10.98 -22.23
N VAL A 37 5.06 10.10 -21.28
CA VAL A 37 5.73 10.50 -20.05
C VAL A 37 6.94 11.31 -20.49
N SER A 38 7.00 12.60 -20.13
CA SER A 38 8.12 13.42 -20.51
C SER A 38 9.38 12.79 -19.92
N GLU A 39 10.32 12.38 -20.76
CA GLU A 39 11.65 11.93 -20.30
C GLU A 39 12.56 13.13 -19.99
N ASP A 40 12.00 14.34 -20.01
CA ASP A 40 12.69 15.57 -19.67
C ASP A 40 13.03 15.57 -18.16
N PRO A 41 14.31 15.60 -17.78
CA PRO A 41 14.73 15.74 -16.38
C PRO A 41 14.21 17.04 -15.73
N GLY A 42 13.79 18.02 -16.54
CA GLY A 42 13.15 19.26 -16.11
C GLY A 42 11.62 19.23 -16.04
N ASP A 43 10.96 18.07 -16.27
CA ASP A 43 9.50 17.98 -16.20
C ASP A 43 9.01 18.39 -14.79
N PRO A 44 8.21 19.47 -14.67
CA PRO A 44 7.77 19.97 -13.37
C PRO A 44 6.87 19.00 -12.60
N LEU A 45 6.07 18.20 -13.31
CA LEU A 45 5.16 17.22 -12.71
C LEU A 45 5.95 16.03 -12.18
N LEU A 46 6.89 15.49 -12.97
CA LEU A 46 7.75 14.41 -12.49
C LEU A 46 8.62 14.87 -11.33
N SER A 47 9.16 16.09 -11.40
CA SER A 47 9.92 16.71 -10.31
C SER A 47 9.08 16.86 -9.04
N PHE A 48 7.84 17.33 -9.16
CA PHE A 48 6.90 17.45 -8.04
C PHE A 48 6.63 16.08 -7.39
N LEU A 49 6.33 15.06 -8.20
CA LEU A 49 6.02 13.71 -7.71
C LEU A 49 7.24 13.01 -7.09
N ALA A 50 8.45 13.29 -7.57
CA ALA A 50 9.69 12.72 -7.07
C ALA A 50 10.15 13.31 -5.72
N ASN A 51 9.68 14.51 -5.35
CA ASN A 51 10.09 15.20 -4.13
C ASN A 51 9.84 14.37 -2.87
N GLN A 52 10.77 14.48 -1.93
CA GLN A 52 10.74 13.82 -0.64
C GLN A 52 11.46 14.67 0.42
N PRO A 53 11.08 14.56 1.71
CA PRO A 53 9.98 13.74 2.22
C PRO A 53 8.61 14.38 1.98
N ILE A 54 7.55 13.57 2.04
CA ILE A 54 6.17 14.03 1.92
C ILE A 54 5.56 14.19 3.32
N ALA A 55 5.11 15.40 3.65
CA ALA A 55 4.31 15.63 4.84
C ALA A 55 2.85 15.19 4.61
N VAL A 56 2.31 14.35 5.49
CA VAL A 56 0.91 13.91 5.46
C VAL A 56 0.14 14.66 6.54
N VAL A 57 -0.47 15.78 6.15
CA VAL A 57 -1.30 16.60 7.05
C VAL A 57 -2.64 15.90 7.29
N GLY A 58 -2.99 15.74 8.57
CA GLY A 58 -4.16 14.95 8.97
C GLY A 58 -3.87 13.45 9.02
N ALA A 59 -2.60 13.05 9.10
CA ALA A 59 -2.22 11.68 9.47
C ALA A 59 -2.91 11.28 10.79
N SER A 60 -3.27 10.00 10.96
CA SER A 60 -3.86 9.53 12.21
C SER A 60 -3.38 8.12 12.51
N ALA A 61 -3.37 7.73 13.79
CA ALA A 61 -3.13 6.34 14.18
C ALA A 61 -4.35 5.42 13.94
N ASN A 62 -5.54 5.98 13.65
CA ASN A 62 -6.74 5.21 13.37
C ASN A 62 -6.73 4.64 11.92
N PRO A 63 -6.71 3.30 11.74
CA PRO A 63 -6.67 2.67 10.42
C PRO A 63 -7.86 2.99 9.50
N GLU A 64 -9.00 3.38 10.05
CA GLU A 64 -10.19 3.72 9.27
C GLU A 64 -10.05 5.06 8.53
N LYS A 65 -9.21 5.97 9.05
CA LYS A 65 -9.03 7.32 8.48
C LYS A 65 -8.12 7.31 7.27
N PHE A 66 -8.44 8.13 6.27
CA PHE A 66 -7.63 8.27 5.06
C PHE A 66 -6.18 8.70 5.34
N GLY A 67 -5.95 9.55 6.35
CA GLY A 67 -4.60 9.97 6.72
C GLY A 67 -3.70 8.80 7.14
N PHE A 68 -4.25 7.77 7.79
CA PHE A 68 -3.51 6.53 8.07
C PHE A 68 -3.20 5.78 6.78
N LYS A 69 -4.20 5.58 5.92
CA LYS A 69 -4.08 4.82 4.67
C LYS A 69 -3.05 5.42 3.71
N VAL A 70 -3.06 6.74 3.55
CA VAL A 70 -2.07 7.46 2.72
C VAL A 70 -0.67 7.34 3.29
N LEU A 71 -0.51 7.54 4.60
CA LEU A 71 0.79 7.40 5.26
C LEU A 71 1.35 5.98 5.12
N ALA A 72 0.53 4.96 5.39
CA ALA A 72 0.90 3.55 5.25
C ALA A 72 1.37 3.24 3.83
N MET A 73 0.59 3.62 2.81
CA MET A 73 0.94 3.41 1.40
C MET A 73 2.28 4.07 1.02
N LEU A 74 2.52 5.31 1.47
CA LEU A 74 3.79 5.99 1.18
C LEU A 74 4.98 5.25 1.80
N ILE A 75 4.85 4.77 3.04
CA ILE A 75 5.90 4.01 3.72
C ILE A 75 6.12 2.65 3.04
N GLU A 76 5.04 1.92 2.74
CA GLU A 76 5.08 0.61 2.07
C GLU A 76 5.70 0.68 0.67
N SER A 77 5.49 1.78 -0.04
CA SER A 77 6.13 2.06 -1.34
C SER A 77 7.59 2.55 -1.22
N GLY A 78 8.16 2.55 -0.01
CA GLY A 78 9.55 2.94 0.24
C GLY A 78 9.79 4.44 0.19
N ARG A 79 8.74 5.26 0.26
CA ARG A 79 8.87 6.73 0.22
C ARG A 79 9.02 7.28 1.63
N ARG A 80 9.85 8.33 1.77
CA ARG A 80 9.97 9.06 3.02
C ARG A 80 8.71 9.92 3.24
N ALA A 81 8.01 9.66 4.34
CA ALA A 81 6.83 10.42 4.72
C ALA A 81 6.91 10.87 6.19
N ILE A 82 6.33 12.03 6.48
CA ILE A 82 6.29 12.64 7.82
C ILE A 82 4.82 12.84 8.22
N PRO A 83 4.35 12.19 9.29
CA PRO A 83 3.00 12.43 9.79
C PRO A 83 2.90 13.81 10.44
N VAL A 84 1.79 14.52 10.17
CA VAL A 84 1.47 15.80 10.80
C VAL A 84 0.07 15.76 11.40
N ASN A 85 0.00 15.83 12.73
CA ASN A 85 -1.23 15.84 13.53
C ASN A 85 -0.92 16.36 14.96
N PRO A 86 -1.64 17.38 15.47
CA PRO A 86 -1.47 17.90 16.83
C PRO A 86 -1.75 16.90 17.96
N GLY A 87 -2.57 15.88 17.70
CA GLY A 87 -3.09 14.96 18.72
C GLY A 87 -2.36 13.63 18.82
N GLU A 88 -1.32 13.40 18.00
CA GLU A 88 -0.61 12.12 17.93
C GLU A 88 0.90 12.38 18.11
N GLU A 89 1.58 11.59 18.94
CA GLU A 89 3.05 11.70 19.10
C GLU A 89 3.80 10.81 18.10
N ARG A 90 3.22 9.65 17.74
CA ARG A 90 3.75 8.72 16.76
C ARG A 90 2.63 8.03 16.00
N ILE A 91 2.87 7.77 14.72
CA ILE A 91 1.98 7.00 13.85
C ILE A 91 2.85 6.01 13.08
N LEU A 92 2.48 4.72 13.07
CA LEU A 92 3.26 3.63 12.45
C LEU A 92 4.73 3.58 12.92
N GLY A 93 4.99 3.96 14.18
CA GLY A 93 6.33 4.03 14.76
C GLY A 93 7.15 5.27 14.39
N ILE A 94 6.64 6.13 13.50
CA ILE A 94 7.30 7.35 13.04
C ILE A 94 6.89 8.53 13.94
N PRO A 95 7.83 9.40 14.37
CA PRO A 95 7.50 10.65 15.08
C PRO A 95 6.52 11.52 14.29
N CYS A 96 5.49 12.01 14.97
CA CYS A 96 4.48 12.89 14.39
C CYS A 96 4.74 14.34 14.78
N SER A 97 4.72 15.22 13.77
CA SER A 97 4.81 16.67 13.99
C SER A 97 3.45 17.23 14.38
N PRO A 98 3.35 18.13 15.35
CA PRO A 98 2.07 18.73 15.71
C PRO A 98 1.55 19.66 14.61
N ASP A 99 2.44 20.29 13.84
CA ASP A 99 2.11 21.23 12.77
C ASP A 99 3.22 21.25 11.69
N LEU A 100 3.02 22.09 10.67
CA LEU A 100 4.00 22.29 9.59
C LEU A 100 5.13 23.26 9.94
N GLY A 101 4.91 24.20 10.87
CA GLY A 101 5.90 25.22 11.23
C GLY A 101 7.05 24.68 12.09
N THR A 102 6.81 23.54 12.74
CA THR A 102 7.80 22.77 13.51
C THR A 102 8.71 21.92 12.62
N LEU A 103 8.37 21.73 11.34
CA LEU A 103 9.22 21.05 10.38
C LEU A 103 10.35 21.97 9.89
N PRO A 104 11.53 21.41 9.52
CA PRO A 104 12.61 22.20 8.94
C PRO A 104 12.20 22.79 7.58
N GLU A 105 12.72 23.99 7.28
CA GLU A 105 12.46 24.70 6.02
C GLU A 105 13.06 24.01 4.79
N ARG A 106 14.07 23.14 4.95
CA ARG A 106 14.71 22.35 3.88
C ARG A 106 15.08 20.94 4.36
N TRP A 107 15.08 20.01 3.40
CA TRP A 107 15.34 18.58 3.56
C TRP A 107 16.41 18.07 2.61
#